data_AF-A0A1C3HEC9-F1
#
_entry.id   AF-A0A1C3HEC9-F1
#
_cell.length_a   1.000
_cell.length_b   1.000
_cell.length_c   1.000
_cell.angle_alpha   90.00
_cell.angle_beta   90.00
_cell.angle_gamma   90.00
#
_symmetry.space_group_name_H-M   'P 1'
#
loop_
_entity.id
_entity.type
_entity.pdbx_description
1 polymer ?
#
loop_
_entity_poly.entity_id
_entity_poly.type
_entity_poly.pdbx_seq_one_letter_code
_entity_poly.pdbx_strand_id
1 'polypeptide(L)'
;MVFLDWIMTQPEPAFFTAVSRMQQPQQWLAARDALFDFWQGGIRHDRVKRHLEVEMAKEDYRLWRAAGVAIEQAYRQFGSPLQRLAGMSAPPPCRHIYSLDRRDDYLRQQQAFAAEQPFFSVVRLGEARTHLGILERPDAVLWAVEDFLAP
;
A
#
# COMPACT_ATOMS: atom_id res chain seq x y z
N MET A 1 -13.84 8.00 -1.77
CA MET A 1 -12.83 7.37 -0.86
C MET A 1 -11.49 7.30 -1.59
N VAL A 2 -10.37 7.59 -0.93
CA VAL A 2 -9.05 7.52 -1.54
C VAL A 2 -8.19 6.53 -0.78
N PHE A 3 -7.53 5.62 -1.50
CA PHE A 3 -6.52 4.71 -0.97
C PHE A 3 -5.15 5.16 -1.45
N LEU A 4 -4.16 5.11 -0.57
CA LEU A 4 -2.78 5.51 -0.87
C LEU A 4 -1.87 4.29 -0.75
N ASP A 5 -1.16 3.95 -1.82
CA ASP A 5 -0.15 2.89 -1.88
C ASP A 5 -0.58 1.59 -1.15
N TRP A 6 -1.84 1.16 -1.35
CA TRP A 6 -2.31 -0.10 -0.78
C TRP A 6 -2.12 -1.23 -1.80
N ILE A 7 -1.65 -2.40 -1.37
CA ILE A 7 -1.52 -3.56 -2.26
C ILE A 7 -2.94 -4.07 -2.61
N MET A 8 -3.47 -3.64 -3.75
CA MET A 8 -4.86 -3.82 -4.14
C MET A 8 -5.19 -5.24 -4.62
N THR A 9 -4.19 -5.94 -5.14
CA THR A 9 -4.32 -7.27 -5.74
C THR A 9 -3.75 -8.34 -4.80
N GLN A 10 -3.59 -9.58 -5.31
CA GLN A 10 -2.85 -10.60 -4.57
C GLN A 10 -1.38 -10.20 -4.45
N PRO A 11 -0.83 -10.09 -3.22
CA PRO A 11 0.56 -9.71 -3.02
C PRO A 11 1.50 -10.88 -3.34
N GLU A 12 2.76 -10.56 -3.60
CA GLU A 12 3.82 -11.57 -3.78
C GLU A 12 4.01 -12.41 -2.49
N PRO A 13 4.42 -13.69 -2.60
CA PRO A 13 4.67 -14.54 -1.43
C PRO A 13 5.65 -13.95 -0.40
N ALA A 14 6.59 -13.12 -0.86
CA ALA A 14 7.54 -12.42 0.00
C ALA A 14 6.84 -11.46 0.99
N PHE A 15 5.72 -10.85 0.60
CA PHE A 15 4.93 -9.98 1.48
C PHE A 15 4.33 -10.78 2.63
N PHE A 16 3.70 -11.92 2.37
CA PHE A 16 3.15 -12.77 3.42
C PHE A 16 4.25 -13.34 4.34
N THR A 17 5.43 -13.61 3.79
CA THR A 17 6.60 -13.97 4.60
C THR A 17 6.96 -12.85 5.57
N ALA A 18 7.04 -11.60 5.11
CA ALA A 18 7.32 -10.44 5.97
C ALA A 18 6.23 -10.26 7.04
N VAL A 19 4.95 -10.31 6.65
CA VAL A 19 3.80 -10.21 7.57
C VAL A 19 3.82 -11.29 8.65
N SER A 20 4.19 -12.52 8.31
CA SER A 20 4.33 -13.62 9.28
C SER A 20 5.51 -13.40 10.23
N ARG A 21 6.68 -13.03 9.70
CA ARG A 21 7.89 -12.79 10.52
C ARG A 21 7.73 -11.60 11.48
N MET A 22 6.97 -10.59 11.06
CA MET A 22 6.62 -9.42 11.87
C MET A 22 5.85 -9.80 13.15
N GLN A 23 5.19 -10.96 13.16
CA GLN A 23 4.46 -11.48 14.32
C GLN A 23 5.33 -12.32 15.27
N GLN A 24 6.62 -12.49 14.99
CA GLN A 24 7.52 -13.34 15.75
C GLN A 24 8.52 -12.50 16.58
N PRO A 25 8.65 -12.74 17.90
CA PRO A 25 9.47 -11.88 18.77
C PRO A 25 10.95 -11.80 18.37
N GLN A 26 11.49 -12.85 17.74
CA GLN A 26 12.90 -12.90 17.33
C GLN A 26 13.14 -12.42 15.88
N GLN A 27 12.09 -12.17 15.10
CA GLN A 27 12.22 -11.84 13.67
C GLN A 27 11.59 -10.51 13.27
N TRP A 28 10.80 -9.87 14.15
CA TRP A 28 10.03 -8.69 13.78
C TRP A 28 10.89 -7.50 13.35
N LEU A 29 12.07 -7.29 13.96
CA LEU A 29 13.00 -6.23 13.56
C LEU A 29 13.51 -6.44 12.13
N ALA A 30 13.99 -7.65 11.82
CA ALA A 30 14.46 -7.98 10.48
C ALA A 30 13.33 -7.91 9.43
N ALA A 31 12.10 -8.29 9.81
CA ALA A 31 10.93 -8.17 8.94
C ALA A 31 10.56 -6.70 8.67
N ARG A 32 10.58 -5.85 9.71
CA ARG A 32 10.37 -4.41 9.60
C ARG A 32 11.42 -3.76 8.70
N ASP A 33 12.69 -4.07 8.91
CA ASP A 33 13.79 -3.45 8.17
C ASP A 33 13.71 -3.85 6.68
N ALA A 34 13.36 -5.10 6.37
CA ALA A 34 13.09 -5.53 4.99
C ALA A 34 11.87 -4.81 4.36
N LEU A 35 10.82 -4.51 5.14
CA LEU A 35 9.71 -3.68 4.67
C LEU A 35 10.16 -2.25 4.41
N PHE A 36 10.99 -1.67 5.28
CA PHE A 36 11.53 -0.32 5.09
C PHE A 36 12.39 -0.24 3.82
N ASP A 37 13.24 -1.23 3.56
CA ASP A 37 14.04 -1.30 2.33
C ASP A 37 13.15 -1.33 1.08
N PHE A 38 12.11 -2.16 1.11
CA PHE A 38 11.12 -2.20 0.02
C PHE A 38 10.39 -0.86 -0.13
N TRP A 39 9.96 -0.25 0.98
CA TRP A 39 9.23 1.01 0.97
C TRP A 39 10.08 2.21 0.54
N GLN A 40 11.40 2.15 0.67
CA GLN A 40 12.32 3.15 0.11
C GLN A 40 12.43 3.07 -1.43
N GLY A 41 11.97 1.99 -2.07
CA GLY A 41 11.85 1.92 -3.53
C GLY A 41 13.17 2.05 -4.29
N GLY A 42 14.30 1.74 -3.64
CA GLY A 42 15.65 1.81 -4.23
C GLY A 42 16.22 3.22 -4.39
N ILE A 43 15.55 4.26 -3.86
CA ILE A 43 16.07 5.63 -3.86
C ILE A 43 16.27 6.15 -2.44
N ARG A 44 17.11 7.18 -2.30
CA ARG A 44 17.22 7.94 -1.05
C ARG A 44 16.35 9.18 -1.13
N HIS A 45 15.21 9.17 -0.42
CA HIS A 45 14.38 10.34 -0.21
C HIS A 45 14.37 10.71 1.27
N ASP A 46 14.98 11.84 1.64
CA ASP A 46 15.30 12.15 3.04
C ASP A 46 14.07 12.18 3.96
N ARG A 47 12.93 12.69 3.47
CA ARG A 47 11.68 12.71 4.26
C ARG A 47 11.12 11.31 4.50
N VAL A 48 11.19 10.45 3.48
CA VAL A 48 10.71 9.06 3.58
C VAL A 48 11.63 8.27 4.49
N LYS A 49 12.94 8.37 4.29
CA LYS A 49 13.96 7.74 5.13
C LYS A 49 13.79 8.14 6.60
N ARG A 50 13.63 9.43 6.89
CA ARG A 50 13.37 9.92 8.25
C ARG A 50 12.10 9.31 8.83
N HIS A 51 11.01 9.29 8.06
CA HIS A 51 9.74 8.73 8.53
C HIS A 51 9.90 7.25 8.92
N LEU A 52 10.54 6.45 8.07
CA LEU A 52 10.76 5.02 8.32
C LEU A 52 11.72 4.78 9.47
N GLU A 53 12.94 5.33 9.39
CA GLU A 53 14.05 4.97 10.28
C GLU A 53 14.08 5.74 11.60
N VAL A 54 13.31 6.82 11.73
CA VAL A 54 13.29 7.66 12.93
C VAL A 54 11.91 7.74 13.56
N GLU A 55 10.86 7.95 12.76
CA GLU A 55 9.51 8.17 13.30
C GLU A 55 8.82 6.83 13.58
N MET A 56 8.71 5.96 12.58
CA MET A 56 8.12 4.62 12.71
C MET A 56 9.02 3.63 13.45
N ALA A 57 10.34 3.79 13.39
CA ALA A 57 11.28 2.87 14.04
C ALA A 57 11.19 2.86 15.58
N LYS A 58 10.54 3.86 16.18
CA LYS A 58 10.29 3.95 17.62
C LYS A 58 9.24 2.97 18.13
N GLU A 59 8.41 2.45 17.22
CA GLU A 59 7.31 1.57 17.58
C GLU A 59 7.81 0.18 17.99
N ASP A 60 7.14 -0.40 18.99
CA ASP A 60 7.57 -1.65 19.59
C ASP A 60 6.97 -2.89 18.91
N TYR A 61 7.43 -4.05 19.35
CA TYR A 61 6.96 -5.34 18.87
C TYR A 61 5.44 -5.52 18.97
N ARG A 62 4.76 -4.94 19.97
CA ARG A 62 3.32 -5.14 20.16
C ARG A 62 2.55 -4.53 19.00
N LEU A 63 2.93 -3.33 18.56
CA LEU A 63 2.30 -2.68 17.42
C LEU A 63 2.56 -3.46 16.12
N TRP A 64 3.82 -3.83 15.86
CA TRP A 64 4.19 -4.57 14.66
C TRP A 64 3.52 -5.94 14.58
N ARG A 65 3.44 -6.67 15.70
CA ARG A 65 2.68 -7.93 15.78
C ARG A 65 1.19 -7.71 15.50
N ALA A 66 0.58 -6.70 16.11
CA ALA A 66 -0.84 -6.40 15.92
C ALA A 66 -1.14 -6.07 14.44
N ALA A 67 -0.29 -5.26 13.80
CA ALA A 67 -0.40 -4.96 12.38
C ALA A 67 -0.31 -6.24 11.53
N GLY A 68 0.65 -7.13 11.84
CA GLY A 68 0.84 -8.37 11.10
C GLY A 68 -0.37 -9.29 11.17
N VAL A 69 -0.91 -9.48 12.38
CA VAL A 69 -2.13 -10.28 12.60
C VAL A 69 -3.31 -9.69 11.85
N ALA A 70 -3.52 -8.37 11.93
CA ALA A 70 -4.64 -7.70 11.27
C ALA A 70 -4.55 -7.80 9.73
N ILE A 71 -3.35 -7.58 9.17
CA ILE A 71 -3.10 -7.72 7.73
C ILE A 71 -3.36 -9.16 7.28
N GLU A 72 -2.76 -10.15 7.95
CA GLU A 72 -2.94 -11.56 7.59
C GLU A 72 -4.42 -11.97 7.62
N GLN A 73 -5.15 -11.57 8.67
CA GLN A 73 -6.57 -11.88 8.80
C GLN A 73 -7.42 -11.23 7.71
N ALA A 74 -7.12 -9.97 7.34
CA ALA A 74 -7.84 -9.29 6.27
C ALA A 74 -7.67 -9.99 4.92
N TYR A 75 -6.42 -10.38 4.57
CA TYR A 75 -6.16 -11.14 3.34
C TYR A 75 -6.79 -12.54 3.38
N ARG A 76 -6.74 -13.24 4.53
CA ARG A 76 -7.40 -14.55 4.69
C ARG A 76 -8.91 -14.46 4.51
N GLN A 77 -9.54 -13.41 5.05
CA GLN A 77 -10.99 -13.25 5.02
C GLN A 77 -11.50 -12.78 3.65
N PHE A 78 -10.80 -11.85 3.00
CA PHE A 78 -11.32 -11.16 1.83
C PHE A 78 -10.56 -11.43 0.53
N GLY A 79 -9.43 -12.14 0.60
CA GLY A 79 -8.57 -12.41 -0.53
C GLY A 79 -7.71 -11.21 -0.91
N SER A 80 -8.30 -10.09 -1.34
CA SER A 80 -7.59 -8.84 -1.67
C SER A 80 -8.49 -7.63 -1.44
N PRO A 81 -7.93 -6.40 -1.39
CA PRO A 81 -8.75 -5.19 -1.34
C PRO A 81 -9.75 -5.06 -2.49
N LEU A 82 -9.36 -5.39 -3.72
CA LEU A 82 -10.31 -5.37 -4.85
C LEU A 82 -11.42 -6.41 -4.71
N GLN A 83 -11.10 -7.61 -4.22
CA GLN A 83 -12.12 -8.64 -3.94
C GLN A 83 -13.07 -8.18 -2.83
N ARG A 84 -12.55 -7.51 -1.78
CA ARG A 84 -13.36 -6.91 -0.72
C ARG A 84 -14.33 -5.86 -1.27
N LEU A 85 -13.87 -5.00 -2.17
CA LEU A 85 -14.68 -3.95 -2.78
C LEU A 85 -15.76 -4.53 -3.70
N ALA A 86 -15.42 -5.50 -4.53
CA ALA A 86 -16.38 -6.18 -5.42
C ALA A 86 -17.49 -6.91 -4.65
N GLY A 87 -17.20 -7.39 -3.43
CA GLY A 87 -18.19 -8.04 -2.56
C GLY A 87 -19.14 -7.08 -1.83
N MET A 88 -19.01 -5.76 -2.01
CA MET A 88 -19.92 -4.79 -1.38
C MET A 88 -21.23 -4.67 -2.15
N SER A 89 -22.35 -4.57 -1.43
CA SER A 89 -23.65 -4.27 -2.05
C SER A 89 -23.73 -2.85 -2.63
N ALA A 90 -23.05 -1.90 -2.00
CA ALA A 90 -22.98 -0.50 -2.42
C ALA A 90 -21.56 0.05 -2.15
N PRO A 91 -20.57 -0.28 -2.99
CA PRO A 91 -19.22 0.25 -2.84
C PRO A 91 -19.22 1.76 -3.10
N PRO A 92 -18.51 2.56 -2.27
CA PRO A 92 -18.39 3.98 -2.53
C PRO A 92 -17.50 4.23 -3.75
N PRO A 93 -17.69 5.35 -4.48
CA PRO A 93 -16.69 5.81 -5.44
C PRO A 93 -15.33 5.89 -4.78
N CYS A 94 -14.33 5.25 -5.37
CA CYS A 94 -13.00 5.19 -4.83
C CYS A 94 -11.90 5.29 -5.89
N ARG A 95 -10.75 5.81 -5.43
CA ARG A 95 -9.54 5.89 -6.24
C ARG A 95 -8.36 5.35 -5.47
N HIS A 96 -7.57 4.52 -6.14
CA HIS A 96 -6.24 4.15 -5.66
C HIS A 96 -5.19 5.07 -6.27
N ILE A 97 -4.40 5.75 -5.43
CA ILE A 97 -3.27 6.57 -5.84
C ILE A 97 -2.01 5.91 -5.28
N TYR A 98 -1.05 5.57 -6.13
CA TYR A 98 0.10 4.77 -5.68
C TYR A 98 1.37 5.04 -6.47
N SER A 99 2.52 4.72 -5.88
CA SER A 99 3.84 4.74 -6.53
C SER A 99 4.49 3.37 -6.61
N LEU A 100 4.21 2.45 -5.68
CA LEU A 100 4.64 1.04 -5.72
C LEU A 100 3.44 0.08 -5.67
N ASP A 101 3.43 -1.01 -6.42
CA ASP A 101 4.51 -1.63 -7.21
C ASP A 101 4.68 -1.03 -8.63
N ARG A 102 5.92 -0.96 -9.15
CA ARG A 102 6.20 -0.42 -10.49
C ARG A 102 5.89 -1.35 -11.64
N ARG A 103 5.69 -2.64 -11.41
CA ARG A 103 5.42 -3.57 -12.50
C ARG A 103 4.14 -3.19 -13.26
N ASP A 104 4.17 -3.26 -14.58
CA ASP A 104 3.04 -2.85 -15.41
C ASP A 104 1.87 -3.85 -15.34
N ASP A 105 2.11 -5.11 -14.99
CA ASP A 105 1.05 -6.08 -14.70
C ASP A 105 0.22 -5.67 -13.46
N TYR A 106 0.85 -5.08 -12.44
CA TYR A 106 0.14 -4.56 -11.27
C TYR A 106 -0.82 -3.41 -11.63
N LEU A 107 -0.40 -2.49 -12.51
CA LEU A 107 -1.29 -1.45 -13.02
C LEU A 107 -2.41 -2.04 -13.87
N ARG A 108 -2.08 -2.95 -14.80
CA ARG A 108 -3.05 -3.58 -15.70
C ARG A 108 -4.16 -4.31 -14.97
N GLN A 109 -3.85 -5.03 -13.87
CA GLN A 109 -4.86 -5.71 -13.06
C GLN A 109 -5.89 -4.73 -12.47
N GLN A 110 -5.43 -3.57 -11.99
CA GLN A 110 -6.30 -2.54 -11.44
C GLN A 110 -7.12 -1.82 -12.52
N GLN A 111 -6.53 -1.59 -13.69
CA GLN A 111 -7.24 -1.03 -14.84
C GLN A 111 -8.32 -1.98 -15.37
N ALA A 112 -8.04 -3.29 -15.41
CA ALA A 112 -9.03 -4.30 -15.78
C ALA A 112 -10.20 -4.30 -14.79
N PHE A 113 -9.93 -4.22 -13.48
CA PHE A 113 -10.97 -4.06 -12.47
C PHE A 113 -11.79 -2.77 -12.66
N ALA A 114 -11.13 -1.64 -12.90
CA ALA A 114 -11.81 -0.35 -13.14
C ALA A 114 -12.72 -0.38 -14.38
N ALA A 115 -12.34 -1.14 -15.43
CA ALA A 115 -13.16 -1.29 -16.64
C ALA A 115 -14.48 -2.05 -16.36
N GLU A 116 -14.48 -2.96 -15.39
CA GLU A 116 -15.66 -3.74 -14.99
C GLU A 116 -16.44 -3.10 -13.83
N GLN A 117 -15.78 -2.25 -13.04
CA GLN A 117 -16.30 -1.70 -11.78
C GLN A 117 -16.26 -0.16 -11.80
N PRO A 118 -17.33 0.52 -12.28
CA PRO A 118 -17.34 1.97 -12.49
C PRO A 118 -17.08 2.82 -11.23
N PHE A 119 -17.27 2.24 -10.04
CA PHE A 119 -16.99 2.91 -8.78
C PHE A 119 -15.50 3.00 -8.46
N PHE A 120 -14.61 2.28 -9.17
CA PHE A 120 -13.18 2.23 -8.89
C PHE A 120 -12.36 2.88 -10.01
N SER A 121 -11.35 3.65 -9.60
CA SER A 121 -10.34 4.21 -10.50
C SER A 121 -8.94 4.06 -9.90
N VAL A 122 -7.91 4.15 -10.74
CA VAL A 122 -6.51 4.01 -10.31
C VAL A 122 -5.62 5.04 -11.01
N VAL A 123 -4.68 5.61 -10.26
CA VAL A 123 -3.63 6.51 -10.74
C VAL A 123 -2.29 6.06 -10.19
N ARG A 124 -1.35 5.75 -11.09
CA ARG A 124 0.07 5.52 -10.74
C ARG A 124 0.82 6.85 -10.82
N LEU A 125 1.42 7.28 -9.72
CA LEU A 125 2.29 8.44 -9.66
C LEU A 125 3.56 8.17 -10.49
N GLY A 126 3.73 8.91 -11.58
CA GLY A 126 4.80 8.66 -12.56
C GLY A 126 6.20 8.89 -12.01
N GLU A 127 6.37 9.95 -11.22
CA GLU A 127 7.66 10.43 -10.73
C GLU A 127 8.01 9.94 -9.32
N ALA A 128 7.04 9.46 -8.55
CA ALA A 128 7.29 8.87 -7.23
C ALA A 128 7.85 7.44 -7.35
N ARG A 129 8.67 7.04 -6.39
CA ARG A 129 9.42 5.76 -6.38
C ARG A 129 9.29 4.99 -5.07
N THR A 130 8.97 5.65 -3.97
CA THR A 130 8.80 5.04 -2.65
C THR A 130 7.37 4.51 -2.46
N HIS A 131 7.12 3.72 -1.42
CA HIS A 131 5.76 3.32 -1.03
C HIS A 131 5.00 4.43 -0.27
N LEU A 132 5.67 5.55 -0.02
CA LEU A 132 5.13 6.69 0.71
C LEU A 132 5.04 7.88 -0.23
N GLY A 133 4.31 7.71 -1.34
CA GLY A 133 4.12 8.76 -2.35
C GLY A 133 3.59 10.07 -1.78
N ILE A 134 2.82 10.01 -0.69
CA ILE A 134 2.35 11.18 0.06
C ILE A 134 3.47 12.00 0.72
N LEU A 135 4.58 11.37 1.10
CA LEU A 135 5.74 12.05 1.68
C LEU A 135 6.74 12.46 0.61
N GLU A 136 6.87 11.66 -0.46
CA GLU A 136 7.77 11.92 -1.58
C GLU A 136 7.26 13.04 -2.48
N ARG A 137 5.99 12.94 -2.90
CA ARG A 137 5.32 13.84 -3.87
C ARG A 137 3.94 14.25 -3.38
N PRO A 138 3.85 15.00 -2.25
CA PRO A 138 2.57 15.44 -1.69
C PRO A 138 1.76 16.29 -2.68
N ASP A 139 2.43 17.05 -3.55
CA ASP A 139 1.84 17.84 -4.64
C ASP A 139 1.10 16.95 -5.65
N ALA A 140 1.74 15.88 -6.12
CA ALA A 140 1.14 14.96 -7.07
C ALA A 140 -0.02 14.15 -6.45
N VAL A 141 0.09 13.80 -5.16
CA VAL A 141 -1.02 13.17 -4.43
C VAL A 141 -2.20 14.12 -4.30
N LEU A 142 -1.98 15.38 -3.90
CA LEU A 142 -3.04 16.37 -3.79
C LEU A 142 -3.76 16.55 -5.13
N TRP A 143 -3.02 16.75 -6.22
CA TRP A 143 -3.60 16.90 -7.54
C TRP A 143 -4.46 15.69 -7.94
N ALA A 144 -3.99 14.46 -7.69
CA ALA A 144 -4.74 13.25 -8.00
C ALA A 144 -6.01 13.06 -7.13
N VAL A 145 -6.03 13.64 -5.91
CA VAL A 145 -7.22 13.71 -5.07
C VAL A 145 -8.19 14.78 -5.59
N GLU A 146 -7.71 15.97 -5.91
CA GLU A 146 -8.57 17.05 -6.44
C GLU A 146 -9.21 16.65 -7.77
N ASP A 147 -8.46 16.01 -8.66
CA ASP A 147 -8.98 15.43 -9.91
C ASP A 147 -10.05 14.36 -9.65
N PHE A 148 -9.95 13.60 -8.56
CA PHE A 148 -10.97 12.61 -8.21
C PHE A 148 -12.26 13.24 -7.65
N LEU A 149 -12.14 14.40 -7.00
CA LEU A 149 -13.26 15.12 -6.42
C LEU A 149 -13.93 16.07 -7.41
N ALA A 150 -13.29 16.32 -8.56
CA ALA A 150 -13.84 17.14 -9.62
C ALA A 150 -15.20 16.56 -10.11
N PRO A 151 -16.16 17.43 -10.43
CA PRO A 151 -17.51 17.04 -10.83
C PRO A 151 -17.57 16.32 -12.18
#